data_AF-A0A9P0MHA7-F1
#
_entry.id   AF-A0A9P0MHA7-F1
#
_cell.length_a   1.000
_cell.length_b   1.000
_cell.length_c   1.000
_cell.angle_alpha   90.00
_cell.angle_beta   90.00
_cell.angle_gamma   90.00
#
_symmetry.space_group_name_H-M   'P 1'
#
loop_
_entity.id
_entity.type
_entity.pdbx_description
1 polymer ?
#
loop_
_entity_poly.entity_id
_entity_poly.type
_entity_poly.pdbx_seq_one_letter_code
_entity_poly.pdbx_strand_id
1 'polypeptide(L)'
;MLFLNLSQLLSSYEILLMNLHNILETAESNYISPSIVGIVFSSVTLIAAVSAATVIDRFGRKILMIISSFLTALCLLAVSVYFHMKYLEYDLSHISWLPTVAVMAYAVSFKFGLGIVPIVLTSEIFAPKMKAIGMTLADGMYVVSSIGALQLYFFLRDAYGIHVPFYLFSFCTFLAGPYVWLFVPETKGKTLDEIQNVLKEPRILMIGRRG
;
A
#
# COMPACT_ATOMS: atom_id res chain seq x y z
N MET A 1 11.64 -8.04 7.60
CA MET A 1 10.36 -8.75 7.75
C MET A 1 9.37 -7.95 8.57
N LEU A 2 9.67 -7.63 9.84
CA LEU A 2 8.80 -6.81 10.69
C LEU A 2 8.35 -5.49 10.03
N PHE A 3 9.24 -4.82 9.31
CA PHE A 3 8.93 -3.54 8.65
C PHE A 3 8.26 -3.66 7.27
N LEU A 4 8.43 -4.78 6.54
CA LEU A 4 7.67 -5.01 5.30
C LEU A 4 6.19 -5.22 5.65
N ASN A 5 5.93 -5.97 6.72
CA ASN A 5 4.58 -6.09 7.30
C ASN A 5 4.08 -4.77 7.89
N LEU A 6 4.94 -3.94 8.47
CA LEU A 6 4.59 -2.59 8.89
C LEU A 6 4.22 -1.68 7.71
N SER A 7 4.94 -1.75 6.59
CA SER A 7 4.61 -1.00 5.36
C SER A 7 3.28 -1.46 4.74
N GLN A 8 2.91 -2.72 4.96
CA GLN A 8 1.61 -3.26 4.59
C GLN A 8 0.50 -2.87 5.59
N LEU A 9 0.80 -2.74 6.89
CA LEU A 9 -0.10 -2.20 7.93
C LEU A 9 -0.58 -0.79 7.57
N LEU A 10 0.30 0.00 6.95
CA LEU A 10 0.03 1.36 6.52
C LEU A 10 -0.67 1.44 5.16
N SER A 11 -0.72 0.33 4.44
CA SER A 11 -1.20 0.38 3.06
C SER A 11 -2.70 0.59 2.96
N SER A 12 -3.50 0.34 4.00
CA SER A 12 -4.98 0.53 4.00
C SER A 12 -5.75 -0.24 2.94
N TYR A 13 -5.08 -1.09 2.16
CA TYR A 13 -5.69 -1.78 1.03
C TYR A 13 -6.81 -2.71 1.50
N GLU A 14 -6.59 -3.44 2.60
CA GLU A 14 -7.63 -4.31 3.18
C GLU A 14 -8.82 -3.52 3.71
N ILE A 15 -8.58 -2.35 4.31
CA ILE A 15 -9.65 -1.48 4.81
C ILE A 15 -10.49 -1.00 3.62
N LEU A 16 -9.84 -0.54 2.56
CA LEU A 16 -10.50 -0.12 1.33
C LEU A 16 -11.24 -1.26 0.66
N LEU A 17 -10.67 -2.47 0.61
CA LEU A 17 -11.31 -3.63 -0.01
C LEU A 17 -12.53 -4.11 0.78
N MET A 18 -12.44 -4.18 2.11
CA MET A 18 -13.53 -4.62 2.99
C MET A 18 -14.64 -3.57 3.12
N ASN A 19 -14.29 -2.28 3.08
CA ASN A 19 -15.24 -1.18 3.28
C ASN A 19 -15.55 -0.41 1.99
N LEU A 20 -15.14 -0.91 0.81
CA LEU A 20 -15.29 -0.22 -0.47
C LEU A 20 -16.74 0.25 -0.69
N HIS A 21 -17.68 -0.65 -0.42
CA HIS A 21 -19.11 -0.38 -0.55
C HIS A 21 -19.55 0.78 0.35
N ASN A 22 -19.22 0.70 1.65
CA ASN A 22 -19.55 1.73 2.64
C ASN A 22 -18.94 3.09 2.27
N ILE A 23 -17.69 3.10 1.80
CA ILE A 23 -16.97 4.32 1.44
C ILE A 23 -17.62 4.99 0.22
N LEU A 24 -17.97 4.21 -0.79
CA LEU A 24 -18.59 4.71 -2.03
C LEU A 24 -20.05 5.13 -1.83
N GLU A 25 -20.79 4.41 -0.99
CA GLU A 25 -22.15 4.80 -0.59
C GLU A 25 -22.11 6.11 0.21
N THR A 26 -21.19 6.24 1.17
CA THR A 26 -20.96 7.48 1.91
C THR A 26 -20.47 8.61 1.00
N ALA A 27 -19.90 8.33 -0.16
CA ALA A 27 -19.48 9.36 -1.11
C ALA A 27 -20.65 9.93 -1.95
N GLU A 28 -21.88 9.39 -1.83
CA GLU A 28 -23.06 9.78 -2.62
C GLU A 28 -22.78 9.80 -4.14
N SER A 29 -22.07 8.78 -4.63
CA SER A 29 -21.82 8.65 -6.06
C SER A 29 -23.10 8.22 -6.77
N ASN A 30 -23.96 9.18 -7.09
CA ASN A 30 -25.26 8.99 -7.77
C ASN A 30 -25.16 8.48 -9.22
N TYR A 31 -23.96 8.11 -9.70
CA TYR A 31 -23.72 7.78 -11.10
C TYR A 31 -23.68 6.27 -11.38
N ILE A 32 -23.24 5.44 -10.43
CA ILE A 32 -23.06 3.98 -10.64
C ILE A 32 -23.40 3.23 -9.35
N SER A 33 -24.16 2.13 -9.47
CA SER A 33 -24.45 1.25 -8.33
C SER A 33 -23.15 0.77 -7.65
N PRO A 34 -23.03 0.84 -6.31
CA PRO A 34 -21.83 0.42 -5.58
C PRO A 34 -21.35 -1.01 -5.91
N SER A 35 -22.28 -1.91 -6.25
CA SER A 35 -21.97 -3.29 -6.65
C SER A 35 -21.18 -3.36 -7.96
N ILE A 36 -21.54 -2.52 -8.95
CA ILE A 36 -20.84 -2.45 -10.23
C ILE A 36 -19.44 -1.87 -10.01
N VAL A 37 -19.31 -0.84 -9.18
CA VAL A 37 -18.00 -0.25 -8.86
C VAL A 37 -17.08 -1.27 -8.20
N GLY A 38 -17.59 -2.11 -7.31
CA GLY A 38 -16.81 -3.20 -6.70
C GLY A 38 -16.31 -4.24 -7.71
N ILE A 39 -17.13 -4.58 -8.72
CA ILE A 39 -16.73 -5.47 -9.82
C ILE A 39 -15.63 -4.82 -10.65
N VAL A 40 -15.82 -3.56 -11.08
CA VAL A 40 -14.83 -2.84 -11.89
C VAL A 40 -13.52 -2.67 -11.11
N PHE A 41 -13.59 -2.33 -9.83
CA PHE A 41 -12.43 -2.24 -8.94
C PHE A 41 -11.64 -3.55 -8.93
N SER A 42 -12.32 -4.68 -8.78
CA SER A 42 -11.70 -6.00 -8.76
C SER A 42 -11.06 -6.35 -10.12
N SER A 43 -11.74 -6.05 -11.22
CA SER A 43 -11.22 -6.26 -12.58
C SER A 43 -9.97 -5.40 -12.86
N VAL A 44 -10.01 -4.11 -12.52
CA VAL A 44 -8.87 -3.19 -12.67
C VAL A 44 -7.69 -3.65 -11.83
N THR A 45 -7.96 -4.07 -10.60
CA THR A 45 -6.94 -4.59 -9.67
C THR A 45 -6.28 -5.87 -10.19
N LEU A 46 -7.05 -6.76 -10.82
CA LEU A 46 -6.54 -7.98 -11.44
C LEU A 46 -5.61 -7.65 -12.62
N ILE A 47 -6.03 -6.74 -13.51
CA ILE A 47 -5.22 -6.28 -14.65
C ILE A 47 -3.94 -5.59 -14.15
N ALA A 48 -4.05 -4.76 -13.11
CA ALA A 48 -2.91 -4.10 -12.47
C ALA A 48 -1.93 -5.13 -11.87
N ALA A 49 -2.42 -6.20 -11.26
CA ALA A 49 -1.57 -7.24 -10.71
C ALA A 49 -0.77 -7.99 -11.80
N VAL A 50 -1.42 -8.37 -12.91
CA VAL A 50 -0.74 -9.06 -14.02
C VAL A 50 0.30 -8.15 -14.67
N SER A 51 -0.05 -6.89 -14.93
CA SER A 51 0.88 -5.93 -15.52
C SER A 51 2.05 -5.60 -14.58
N ALA A 52 1.79 -5.43 -13.29
CA ALA A 52 2.82 -5.20 -12.28
C ALA A 52 3.85 -6.34 -12.22
N ALA A 53 3.43 -7.60 -12.39
CA ALA A 53 4.34 -8.74 -12.47
C ALA A 53 5.31 -8.66 -13.66
N THR A 54 4.93 -7.99 -14.76
CA THR A 54 5.85 -7.76 -15.90
C THR A 54 6.75 -6.54 -15.72
N VAL A 55 6.26 -5.52 -15.00
CA VAL A 55 6.96 -4.25 -14.79
C VAL A 55 8.03 -4.36 -13.71
N ILE A 56 7.80 -5.19 -12.69
CA ILE A 56 8.74 -5.39 -11.56
C ILE A 56 10.12 -5.87 -12.01
N ASP A 57 10.18 -6.71 -13.05
CA ASP A 57 11.44 -7.21 -13.57
C ASP A 57 12.19 -6.16 -14.40
N ARG A 58 11.46 -5.19 -14.98
CA ARG A 58 12.06 -4.12 -15.81
C ARG A 58 12.63 -2.97 -14.99
N PHE A 59 11.90 -2.47 -13.99
CA PHE A 59 12.23 -1.20 -13.33
C PHE A 59 12.95 -1.33 -11.97
N GLY A 60 12.97 -2.54 -11.39
CA GLY A 60 13.62 -2.79 -10.09
C GLY A 60 12.68 -2.56 -8.91
N ARG A 61 12.95 -3.27 -7.82
CA ARG A 61 11.96 -3.52 -6.77
C ARG A 61 11.84 -2.29 -5.88
N LYS A 62 12.97 -1.65 -5.58
CA LYS A 62 13.03 -0.49 -4.70
C LYS A 62 12.36 0.74 -5.29
N ILE A 63 12.63 1.03 -6.57
CA ILE A 63 12.07 2.19 -7.26
C ILE A 63 10.54 2.07 -7.34
N LEU A 64 10.04 0.87 -7.66
CA LEU A 64 8.60 0.60 -7.72
C LEU A 64 7.91 0.85 -6.37
N MET A 65 8.51 0.37 -5.27
CA MET A 65 7.96 0.63 -3.94
C MET A 65 7.90 2.12 -3.63
N ILE A 66 8.97 2.88 -3.89
CA ILE A 66 9.01 4.31 -3.58
C ILE A 66 7.96 5.08 -4.39
N ILE A 67 7.90 4.88 -5.71
CA ILE A 67 6.94 5.56 -6.58
C ILE A 67 5.52 5.20 -6.16
N SER A 68 5.25 3.92 -5.89
CA SER A 68 3.93 3.47 -5.46
C SER A 68 3.52 4.10 -4.14
N SER A 69 4.43 4.21 -3.14
CA SER A 69 4.12 4.81 -1.84
C SER A 69 3.73 6.28 -1.97
N PHE A 70 4.44 7.06 -2.80
CA PHE A 70 4.07 8.46 -3.00
C PHE A 70 2.74 8.61 -3.74
N LEU A 71 2.49 7.77 -4.75
CA LEU A 71 1.28 7.83 -5.54
C LEU A 71 0.05 7.38 -4.72
N THR A 72 0.17 6.31 -3.94
CA THR A 72 -0.90 5.85 -3.04
C THR A 72 -1.15 6.85 -1.92
N ALA A 73 -0.11 7.47 -1.35
CA ALA A 73 -0.28 8.54 -0.38
C ALA A 73 -1.05 9.73 -0.98
N LEU A 74 -0.72 10.15 -2.20
CA LEU A 74 -1.44 11.23 -2.88
C LEU A 74 -2.92 10.90 -3.12
N CYS A 75 -3.22 9.67 -3.54
CA CYS A 75 -4.60 9.22 -3.72
C CYS A 75 -5.37 9.18 -2.39
N LEU A 76 -4.76 8.65 -1.33
CA LEU A 76 -5.37 8.64 0.01
C LEU A 76 -5.60 10.05 0.54
N LEU A 77 -4.67 10.97 0.31
CA LEU A 77 -4.83 12.38 0.68
C LEU A 77 -6.03 13.00 -0.04
N ALA A 78 -6.18 12.75 -1.35
CA ALA A 78 -7.33 13.26 -2.11
C ALA A 78 -8.67 12.72 -1.57
N VAL A 79 -8.74 11.43 -1.23
CA VAL A 79 -9.91 10.83 -0.59
C VAL A 79 -10.18 11.44 0.79
N SER A 80 -9.13 11.66 1.59
CA SER A 80 -9.24 12.26 2.93
C SER A 80 -9.80 13.68 2.87
N VAL A 81 -9.28 14.51 1.96
CA VAL A 81 -9.74 15.89 1.75
C VAL A 81 -11.19 15.91 1.31
N TYR A 82 -11.61 15.01 0.41
CA TYR A 82 -13.01 14.91 0.00
C TYR A 82 -13.93 14.61 1.19
N PHE A 83 -13.59 13.60 2.00
CA PHE A 83 -14.40 13.27 3.17
C PHE A 83 -14.38 14.36 4.25
N HIS A 84 -13.30 15.12 4.36
CA HIS A 84 -13.23 16.26 5.27
C HIS A 84 -14.13 17.42 4.81
N MET A 85 -14.15 17.72 3.51
CA MET A 85 -15.07 18.71 2.94
C MET A 85 -16.54 18.28 3.09
N LYS A 86 -16.81 16.97 2.94
CA LYS A 86 -18.15 16.41 3.20
C LYS A 86 -18.56 16.54 4.67
N TYR A 87 -17.61 16.37 5.59
CA TYR A 87 -17.85 16.56 7.03
C TYR A 87 -18.17 18.04 7.39
N LEU A 88 -17.64 18.99 6.62
CA LEU A 88 -17.93 20.42 6.77
C LEU A 88 -19.24 20.86 6.06
N GLU A 89 -20.07 19.91 5.61
CA GLU A 89 -21.37 20.15 4.95
C GLU A 89 -21.29 21.00 3.66
N TYR A 90 -20.14 20.99 2.96
CA TYR A 90 -20.04 21.59 1.63
C TYR A 90 -20.80 20.75 0.59
N ASP A 91 -21.46 21.43 -0.36
CA ASP A 91 -22.08 20.77 -1.50
C ASP A 91 -21.01 20.24 -2.47
N LEU A 92 -20.79 18.93 -2.44
CA LEU A 92 -19.82 18.21 -3.27
C LEU A 92 -20.48 17.42 -4.41
N SER A 93 -21.74 17.72 -4.73
CA SER A 93 -22.52 16.99 -5.74
C SER A 93 -21.81 16.94 -7.12
N HIS A 94 -21.05 17.99 -7.46
CA HIS A 94 -20.25 18.06 -8.69
C HIS A 94 -18.94 17.24 -8.66
N ILE A 95 -18.43 16.90 -7.47
CA ILE A 95 -17.12 16.27 -7.26
C ILE A 95 -17.25 14.82 -6.75
N SER A 96 -18.46 14.27 -6.66
CA SER A 96 -18.73 12.90 -6.18
C SER A 96 -18.11 11.76 -7.00
N TRP A 97 -17.53 12.06 -8.17
CA TRP A 97 -16.73 11.13 -8.96
C TRP A 97 -15.28 10.99 -8.46
N LEU A 98 -14.77 12.00 -7.73
CA LEU A 98 -13.37 12.08 -7.32
C LEU A 98 -12.95 10.92 -6.40
N PRO A 99 -13.73 10.53 -5.35
CA PRO A 99 -13.35 9.40 -4.50
C PRO A 99 -13.27 8.09 -5.27
N THR A 100 -14.20 7.87 -6.21
CA THR A 100 -14.22 6.66 -7.05
C THR A 100 -12.95 6.56 -7.89
N VAL A 101 -12.57 7.64 -8.58
CA VAL A 101 -11.34 7.66 -9.40
C VAL A 101 -10.10 7.56 -8.53
N ALA A 102 -10.07 8.25 -7.38
CA ALA A 102 -8.94 8.21 -6.47
C ALA A 102 -8.73 6.82 -5.87
N VAL A 103 -9.79 6.09 -5.51
CA VAL A 103 -9.72 4.70 -5.01
C VAL A 103 -9.27 3.74 -6.11
N MET A 104 -9.71 3.92 -7.35
CA MET A 104 -9.23 3.13 -8.50
C MET A 104 -7.74 3.37 -8.76
N ALA A 105 -7.33 4.65 -8.83
CA ALA A 105 -5.93 5.03 -9.02
C ALA A 105 -5.06 4.49 -7.87
N TYR A 106 -5.55 4.59 -6.64
CA TYR A 106 -4.90 4.01 -5.47
C TYR A 106 -4.70 2.49 -5.63
N ALA A 107 -5.72 1.73 -6.05
CA ALA A 107 -5.63 0.28 -6.16
C ALA A 107 -4.60 -0.15 -7.22
N VAL A 108 -4.60 0.52 -8.36
CA VAL A 108 -3.60 0.30 -9.41
C VAL A 108 -2.19 0.59 -8.86
N SER A 109 -2.00 1.78 -8.31
CA SER A 109 -0.70 2.23 -7.79
C SER A 109 -0.17 1.30 -6.70
N PHE A 110 -1.06 0.85 -5.80
CA PHE A 110 -0.74 -0.11 -4.74
C PHE A 110 -0.27 -1.44 -5.33
N LYS A 111 -0.99 -2.01 -6.31
CA LYS A 111 -0.61 -3.29 -6.93
C LYS A 111 0.74 -3.24 -7.64
N PHE A 112 1.08 -2.11 -8.27
CA PHE A 112 2.36 -1.94 -8.96
C PHE A 112 3.58 -1.92 -8.04
N GLY A 113 3.47 -1.53 -6.77
CA GLY A 113 4.62 -1.51 -5.88
C GLY A 113 4.38 -2.25 -4.57
N LEU A 114 3.71 -1.60 -3.62
CA LEU A 114 3.48 -2.13 -2.26
C LEU A 114 2.72 -3.47 -2.21
N GLY A 115 1.98 -3.84 -3.26
CA GLY A 115 1.29 -5.12 -3.34
C GLY A 115 2.21 -6.29 -3.68
N ILE A 116 2.85 -6.24 -4.86
CA ILE A 116 3.62 -7.38 -5.39
C ILE A 116 5.08 -7.37 -4.90
N VAL A 117 5.69 -6.20 -4.74
CA VAL A 117 7.12 -6.12 -4.45
C VAL A 117 7.50 -6.76 -3.10
N PRO A 118 6.77 -6.53 -1.98
CA PRO A 118 7.08 -7.18 -0.70
C PRO A 118 7.05 -8.71 -0.76
N ILE A 119 6.10 -9.28 -1.52
CA ILE A 119 5.97 -10.74 -1.71
C ILE A 119 7.21 -11.27 -2.44
N VAL A 120 7.58 -10.61 -3.55
CA VAL A 120 8.75 -10.98 -4.35
C VAL A 120 10.04 -10.84 -3.54
N LEU A 121 10.23 -9.72 -2.84
CA LEU A 121 11.40 -9.48 -1.99
C LEU A 121 11.53 -10.52 -0.88
N THR A 122 10.43 -10.86 -0.21
CA THR A 122 10.41 -11.92 0.82
C THR A 122 10.87 -13.24 0.22
N SER A 123 10.43 -13.55 -1.00
CA SER A 123 10.80 -14.77 -1.71
C SER A 123 12.26 -14.78 -2.18
N GLU A 124 12.87 -13.62 -2.44
CA GLU A 124 14.27 -13.47 -2.88
C GLU A 124 15.26 -13.43 -1.71
N ILE A 125 14.82 -12.98 -0.53
CA ILE A 125 15.67 -12.87 0.66
C ILE A 125 15.88 -14.24 1.34
N PHE A 126 14.87 -15.11 1.34
CA PHE A 126 14.96 -16.40 2.02
C PHE A 126 15.61 -17.48 1.15
N ALA A 127 16.55 -18.22 1.74
CA ALA A 127 17.14 -19.40 1.12
C ALA A 127 16.06 -20.46 0.82
N PRO A 128 16.18 -21.26 -0.26
CA PRO A 128 15.15 -22.21 -0.69
C PRO A 128 14.63 -23.14 0.42
N LYS A 129 15.52 -23.58 1.33
CA LYS A 129 15.19 -24.47 2.45
C LYS A 129 14.27 -23.83 3.51
N MET A 130 14.39 -22.52 3.73
CA MET A 130 13.63 -21.78 4.75
C MET A 130 12.56 -20.88 4.15
N LYS A 131 12.48 -20.81 2.82
CA LYS A 131 11.59 -19.92 2.06
C LYS A 131 10.12 -20.13 2.43
N ALA A 132 9.67 -21.37 2.51
CA ALA A 132 8.28 -21.68 2.89
C ALA A 132 7.95 -21.10 4.28
N ILE A 133 8.75 -21.42 5.29
CA ILE A 133 8.54 -20.95 6.68
C ILE A 133 8.62 -19.41 6.76
N GLY A 134 9.60 -18.81 6.08
CA GLY A 134 9.78 -17.36 6.07
C GLY A 134 8.61 -16.62 5.42
N MET A 135 8.07 -17.14 4.32
CA MET A 135 6.89 -16.58 3.66
C MET A 135 5.63 -16.74 4.53
N THR A 136 5.42 -17.90 5.15
CA THR A 136 4.27 -18.11 6.05
C THR A 136 4.32 -17.19 7.27
N LEU A 137 5.48 -16.99 7.87
CA LEU A 137 5.64 -16.05 8.98
C LEU A 137 5.40 -14.60 8.53
N ALA A 138 5.89 -14.23 7.34
CA ALA A 138 5.64 -12.90 6.77
C ALA A 138 4.13 -12.68 6.56
N ASP A 139 3.45 -13.65 5.97
CA ASP A 139 2.00 -13.59 5.72
C ASP A 139 1.17 -13.58 7.01
N GLY A 140 1.52 -14.39 8.00
CA GLY A 140 0.84 -14.38 9.30
C GLY A 140 0.98 -13.03 10.02
N MET A 141 2.17 -12.43 9.97
CA MET A 141 2.39 -11.08 10.48
C MET A 141 1.62 -10.01 9.71
N TYR A 142 1.50 -10.16 8.39
CA TYR A 142 0.70 -9.28 7.54
C TYR A 142 -0.78 -9.32 7.98
N VAL A 143 -1.38 -10.51 8.12
CA VAL A 143 -2.77 -10.67 8.55
C VAL A 143 -3.02 -10.05 9.94
N VAL A 144 -2.16 -10.34 10.91
CA VAL A 144 -2.28 -9.76 12.28
C VAL A 144 -2.20 -8.23 12.24
N SER A 145 -1.30 -7.70 11.42
CA SER A 145 -1.13 -6.26 11.22
C SER A 145 -2.38 -5.63 10.60
N SER A 146 -2.95 -6.26 9.57
CA SER A 146 -4.16 -5.78 8.91
C SER A 146 -5.38 -5.77 9.83
N ILE A 147 -5.54 -6.79 10.68
CA ILE A 147 -6.60 -6.82 11.70
C ILE A 147 -6.44 -5.62 12.65
N GLY A 148 -5.22 -5.34 13.12
CA GLY A 148 -4.94 -4.18 13.97
C GLY A 148 -5.27 -2.85 13.28
N ALA A 149 -4.89 -2.69 12.00
CA ALA A 149 -5.21 -1.50 11.22
C ALA A 149 -6.73 -1.32 11.02
N LEU A 150 -7.46 -2.41 10.81
CA LEU A 150 -8.92 -2.39 10.64
C LEU A 150 -9.61 -1.97 11.95
N GLN A 151 -9.17 -2.48 13.10
CA GLN A 151 -9.67 -2.07 14.41
C GLN A 151 -9.40 -0.58 14.67
N LEU A 152 -8.19 -0.11 14.35
CA LEU A 152 -7.84 1.31 14.45
C LEU A 152 -8.71 2.19 13.54
N TYR A 153 -9.01 1.72 12.32
CA TYR A 153 -9.90 2.42 11.40
C TYR A 153 -11.31 2.59 11.99
N PHE A 154 -11.92 1.52 12.51
CA PHE A 154 -13.25 1.62 13.11
C PHE A 154 -13.26 2.55 14.32
N PHE A 155 -12.27 2.41 15.22
CA PHE A 155 -12.13 3.27 16.39
C PHE A 155 -12.02 4.76 16.02
N LEU A 156 -11.15 5.10 15.05
CA LEU A 156 -10.96 6.48 14.61
C LEU A 156 -12.17 7.02 13.84
N ARG A 157 -12.81 6.17 13.02
CA ARG A 157 -14.02 6.53 12.27
C ARG A 157 -15.15 6.90 13.22
N ASP A 158 -15.37 6.11 14.26
CA ASP A 158 -16.47 6.31 15.20
C ASP A 158 -16.22 7.51 16.13
N ALA A 159 -14.96 7.77 16.50
CA ALA A 159 -14.60 8.89 17.37
C ALA A 159 -14.49 10.25 16.66
N TYR A 160 -13.94 10.29 15.44
CA TYR A 160 -13.58 11.54 14.76
C TYR A 160 -14.10 11.66 13.32
N GLY A 161 -14.82 10.65 12.83
CA GLY A 161 -15.32 10.60 11.47
C GLY A 161 -14.37 9.93 10.48
N ILE A 162 -14.89 9.63 9.29
CA ILE A 162 -14.20 8.81 8.28
C ILE A 162 -12.93 9.46 7.69
N HIS A 163 -12.80 10.78 7.75
CA HIS A 163 -11.67 11.52 7.15
C HIS A 163 -10.36 11.35 7.93
N VAL A 164 -10.42 11.26 9.26
CA VAL A 164 -9.22 11.15 10.13
C VAL A 164 -8.41 9.87 9.88
N PRO A 165 -9.01 8.67 9.80
CA PRO A 165 -8.27 7.46 9.45
C PRO A 165 -7.51 7.57 8.13
N PHE A 166 -8.12 8.13 7.08
CA PHE A 166 -7.49 8.26 5.78
C PHE A 166 -6.31 9.25 5.79
N TYR A 167 -6.38 10.34 6.56
CA TYR A 167 -5.25 11.24 6.75
C TYR A 167 -4.06 10.54 7.43
N LEU A 168 -4.34 9.76 8.48
CA LEU A 168 -3.31 8.99 9.18
C LEU A 168 -2.62 8.02 8.21
N PHE A 169 -3.41 7.27 7.45
CA PHE A 169 -2.89 6.31 6.46
C PHE A 169 -2.10 6.97 5.33
N SER A 170 -2.58 8.10 4.82
CA SER A 170 -1.87 8.90 3.82
C SER A 170 -0.51 9.33 4.34
N PHE A 171 -0.46 9.88 5.56
CA PHE A 171 0.78 10.35 6.18
C PHE A 171 1.77 9.20 6.41
N CYS A 172 1.29 8.09 6.95
CA CYS A 172 2.14 6.93 7.19
C CYS A 172 2.67 6.31 5.89
N THR A 173 1.84 6.24 4.84
CA THR A 173 2.25 5.73 3.52
C THR A 173 3.29 6.65 2.88
N PHE A 174 3.16 7.96 3.05
CA PHE A 174 4.15 8.94 2.62
C PHE A 174 5.51 8.70 3.31
N LEU A 175 5.52 8.47 4.63
CA LEU A 175 6.74 8.14 5.38
C LEU A 175 7.35 6.78 5.02
N ALA A 176 6.54 5.84 4.52
CA ALA A 176 7.04 4.55 4.06
C ALA A 176 7.98 4.69 2.85
N GLY A 177 7.80 5.69 1.98
CA GLY A 177 8.65 5.95 0.83
C GLY A 177 10.14 6.19 1.20
N PRO A 178 10.45 7.21 2.03
CA PRO A 178 11.80 7.45 2.54
C PRO A 178 12.38 6.27 3.32
N TYR A 179 11.55 5.56 4.09
CA TYR A 179 12.00 4.37 4.80
C TYR A 179 12.46 3.26 3.85
N VAL A 180 11.67 2.96 2.81
CA VAL A 180 12.06 2.02 1.76
C VAL A 180 13.36 2.46 1.10
N TRP A 181 13.55 3.76 0.89
CA TRP A 181 14.78 4.29 0.34
C TRP A 181 16.02 4.03 1.24
N LEU A 182 15.88 4.11 2.56
CA LEU A 182 17.00 3.91 3.49
C LEU A 182 17.29 2.42 3.76
N PHE A 183 16.24 1.62 4.02
CA PHE A 183 16.38 0.29 4.61
C PHE A 183 16.19 -0.87 3.63
N VAL A 184 15.51 -0.66 2.50
CA VAL A 184 15.29 -1.73 1.53
C VAL A 184 16.44 -1.79 0.53
N PRO A 185 17.18 -2.93 0.46
CA PRO A 185 18.20 -3.13 -0.54
C PRO A 185 17.57 -3.39 -1.92
N GLU A 186 18.24 -2.95 -2.99
CA GLU A 186 17.85 -3.35 -4.34
C GLU A 186 18.33 -4.78 -4.60
N THR A 187 17.40 -5.65 -5.03
CA THR A 187 17.63 -7.06 -5.33
C THR A 187 17.75 -7.33 -6.83
N LYS A 188 17.40 -6.37 -7.69
CA LYS A 188 17.48 -6.54 -9.15
C LYS A 188 18.90 -6.91 -9.59
N GLY A 189 19.01 -8.05 -10.27
CA GLY A 189 20.25 -8.53 -10.89
C GLY A 189 21.30 -9.03 -9.90
N LYS A 190 20.93 -9.27 -8.64
CA LYS A 190 21.85 -9.78 -7.61
C LYS A 190 21.65 -11.27 -7.34
N THR A 191 22.74 -11.94 -6.98
CA THR A 191 22.69 -13.33 -6.52
C THR A 191 22.19 -13.40 -5.08
N LEU A 192 21.71 -14.59 -4.66
CA LEU A 192 21.27 -14.80 -3.28
C LEU A 192 22.39 -14.50 -2.28
N ASP A 193 23.63 -14.88 -2.60
CA ASP A 193 24.80 -14.66 -1.74
C ASP A 193 25.12 -13.18 -1.58
N GLU A 194 25.01 -12.39 -2.67
CA GLU A 194 25.16 -10.94 -2.61
C GLU A 194 24.06 -10.28 -1.76
N ILE A 195 22.81 -10.75 -1.87
CA ILE A 195 21.69 -10.25 -1.05
C ILE A 195 21.96 -10.56 0.43
N GLN A 196 22.42 -11.78 0.74
CA GLN A 196 22.76 -12.18 2.11
C GLN A 196 23.94 -11.38 2.68
N ASN A 197 24.96 -11.06 1.87
CA ASN A 197 26.07 -10.22 2.29
C ASN A 197 25.64 -8.78 2.56
N VAL A 198 24.77 -8.21 1.72
CA VAL A 198 24.18 -6.87 1.93
C VAL A 198 23.30 -6.83 3.17
N LEU A 199 22.63 -7.94 3.52
CA LEU A 199 21.82 -8.04 4.75
C LEU A 199 22.67 -8.14 6.02
N LYS A 200 23.88 -8.70 5.93
CA LYS A 200 24.83 -8.80 7.07
C LYS A 200 25.50 -7.47 7.41
N GLU A 201 25.60 -6.54 6.45
CA GLU A 201 26.18 -5.21 6.67
C GLU A 201 25.11 -4.10 6.59
N PRO A 202 24.74 -3.47 7.72
CA PRO A 202 23.82 -2.33 7.73
C PRO A 202 24.30 -1.22 6.79
N ARG A 203 23.42 -0.75 5.89
CA ARG A 203 23.68 0.35 4.93
C ARG A 203 24.22 1.64 5.59
N ILE A 204 23.89 1.87 6.86
CA ILE A 204 24.38 2.99 7.67
C ILE A 204 25.93 2.95 7.79
N LEU A 205 26.52 1.75 7.82
CA LEU A 205 27.97 1.54 7.86
C LEU A 205 28.64 1.66 6.49
N MET A 206 27.92 1.40 5.39
CA MET A 206 28.45 1.58 4.03
C MET A 206 28.55 3.05 3.63
N ILE A 207 27.67 3.93 4.13
CA ILE A 207 27.74 5.37 3.88
C ILE A 207 28.92 5.99 4.66
N GLY A 208 29.19 5.53 5.88
CA GLY A 208 30.33 5.98 6.69
C GLY A 208 31.71 5.55 6.20
N ARG A 209 31.79 4.62 5.22
CA ARG A 209 33.06 4.15 4.63
C ARG A 209 33.42 4.83 3.29
N ARG A 210 32.55 5.70 2.78
CA ARG A 210 32.80 6.49 1.56
C ARG A 210 33.18 7.96 1.84
N GLY A 211 33.47 8.28 3.10
CA GLY A 211 34.02 9.57 3.54
C GLY A 211 35.49 9.47 3.88
#